data_AF-A0A2V7KRU9-F1
#
_entry.id   AF-A0A2V7KRU9-F1
#
_cell.length_a   1.000
_cell.length_b   1.000
_cell.length_c   1.000
_cell.angle_alpha   90.00
_cell.angle_beta   90.00
_cell.angle_gamma   90.00
#
_symmetry.space_group_name_H-M   'P 1'
#
loop_
_entity.id
_entity.type
_entity.pdbx_description
1 polymer ?
#
loop_
_entity_poly.entity_id
_entity_poly.type
_entity_poly.pdbx_seq_one_letter_code
_entity_poly.pdbx_strand_id
1 'polypeptide(L)'
;MSDLSVALATESSVTLAFTEVNDGTGQAAKYNVRFAVSPLSWGSAQDVTSGTCLVSMTGTTIGARRTCTVLGLSAGTTYQFELVPFRGTLNLDAVFGALSNVVSGTTTSGTVAPPPPLPPPPPPPSTPSGDWTHEPSGFTVIQEEGWESGVLGNYALYDISADKPITVENVAGSLLGESKGLQIGYLPGSPGGGGTEARWDIPSAQRRYELFVGYYVQVNPQWQGHSSGINKMIFLADGGSSTFSAMWYEMHGSGSAPLSLYVVNQSGGSPGGMVENVTPANFTRGVWHKVEIYQKQGSPGIVRVWVDDVLAIDRSDV
;
A
#
# COMPACT_ATOMS: atom_id res chain seq x y z
N MET A 1 20.79 43.55 -14.73
CA MET A 1 20.07 42.35 -15.21
C MET A 1 18.82 42.23 -14.37
N SER A 2 17.64 42.05 -14.95
CA SER A 2 16.37 42.20 -14.22
C SER A 2 15.30 41.19 -14.66
N ASP A 3 15.71 40.15 -15.36
CA ASP A 3 14.85 39.14 -15.94
C ASP A 3 15.05 37.76 -15.30
N LEU A 4 15.68 37.70 -14.11
CA LEU A 4 15.78 36.47 -13.35
C LEU A 4 14.37 36.01 -12.99
N SER A 5 14.08 34.76 -13.32
CA SER A 5 12.76 34.17 -13.18
C SER A 5 12.88 32.71 -12.77
N VAL A 6 11.86 32.20 -12.07
CA VAL A 6 11.71 30.76 -11.81
C VAL A 6 10.98 30.17 -13.01
N ALA A 7 11.62 29.21 -13.68
CA ALA A 7 11.05 28.49 -14.81
C ALA A 7 10.28 27.23 -14.37
N LEU A 8 10.77 26.54 -13.34
CA LEU A 8 10.16 25.32 -12.81
C LEU A 8 10.60 25.10 -11.36
N ALA A 9 9.75 24.50 -10.53
CA ALA A 9 10.10 23.99 -9.21
C ALA A 9 9.61 22.53 -9.07
N THR A 10 10.42 21.67 -8.45
CA THR A 10 10.06 20.30 -8.05
C THR A 10 10.09 20.19 -6.53
N GLU A 11 9.97 18.98 -5.98
CA GLU A 11 10.07 18.76 -4.53
C GLU A 11 11.46 19.07 -3.97
N SER A 12 12.50 19.00 -4.79
CA SER A 12 13.89 19.11 -4.32
C SER A 12 14.78 20.00 -5.20
N SER A 13 14.19 20.71 -6.17
CA SER A 13 14.93 21.57 -7.09
C SER A 13 14.14 22.77 -7.57
N VAL A 14 14.86 23.83 -7.97
CA VAL A 14 14.31 25.00 -8.67
C VAL A 14 15.16 25.29 -9.90
N THR A 15 14.51 25.42 -11.06
CA THR A 15 15.14 25.86 -12.31
C THR A 15 14.91 27.34 -12.51
N LEU A 16 16.00 28.08 -12.68
CA LEU A 16 16.03 29.52 -12.92
C LEU A 16 16.28 29.80 -14.40
N ALA A 17 15.75 30.91 -14.89
CA ALA A 17 15.98 31.40 -16.24
C ALA A 17 16.32 32.88 -16.24
N PHE A 18 17.27 33.26 -17.10
CA PHE A 18 17.75 34.64 -17.21
C PHE A 18 18.50 34.86 -18.53
N THR A 19 18.76 36.12 -18.90
CA THR A 19 19.53 36.45 -20.11
C THR A 19 21.01 36.63 -19.80
N GLU A 20 21.88 35.93 -20.54
CA GLU A 20 23.32 36.10 -20.37
C GLU A 20 23.76 37.51 -20.75
N VAL A 21 24.64 38.08 -19.95
CA VAL A 21 25.14 39.46 -20.12
C VAL A 21 26.63 39.49 -20.42
N ASN A 22 27.04 40.62 -20.98
CA ASN A 22 28.44 40.97 -21.18
C ASN A 22 29.12 41.19 -19.80
N ASP A 23 30.34 40.70 -19.67
CA ASP A 23 31.18 40.80 -18.48
C ASP A 23 31.84 42.20 -18.28
N GLY A 24 31.54 43.12 -19.19
CA GLY A 24 32.08 44.48 -19.28
C GLY A 24 33.27 44.61 -20.23
N THR A 25 33.73 43.52 -20.84
CA THR A 25 34.88 43.50 -21.77
C THR A 25 34.53 42.99 -23.17
N GLY A 26 33.27 42.66 -23.43
CA GLY A 26 32.84 42.05 -24.69
C GLY A 26 32.73 40.52 -24.63
N GLN A 27 33.00 39.91 -23.48
CA GLN A 27 32.91 38.46 -23.26
C GLN A 27 31.67 38.11 -22.44
N ALA A 28 31.26 36.83 -22.47
CA ALA A 28 30.15 36.36 -21.64
C ALA A 28 30.58 36.31 -20.16
N ALA A 29 29.73 36.82 -19.26
CA ALA A 29 30.00 36.82 -17.83
C ALA A 29 29.99 35.41 -17.22
N LYS A 30 30.68 35.23 -16.08
CA LYS A 30 30.41 34.14 -15.14
C LYS A 30 29.29 34.57 -14.19
N TYR A 31 28.63 33.63 -13.54
CA TYR A 31 27.50 33.91 -12.66
C TYR A 31 27.68 33.23 -11.31
N ASN A 32 27.33 33.95 -10.26
CA ASN A 32 27.13 33.41 -8.93
C ASN A 32 25.65 33.56 -8.59
N VAL A 33 24.95 32.43 -8.50
CA VAL A 33 23.58 32.35 -8.03
C VAL A 33 23.62 32.04 -6.54
N ARG A 34 22.83 32.76 -5.76
CA ARG A 34 22.62 32.52 -4.34
C ARG A 34 21.15 32.29 -4.03
N PHE A 35 20.91 31.55 -2.96
CA PHE A 35 19.58 31.23 -2.50
C PHE A 35 19.48 31.26 -0.97
N ALA A 36 18.28 31.48 -0.46
CA ALA A 36 17.95 31.39 0.94
C ALA A 36 16.48 30.99 1.11
N VAL A 37 16.13 30.36 2.23
CA VAL A 37 14.72 30.28 2.64
C VAL A 37 14.22 31.71 2.82
N SER A 38 13.08 32.03 2.20
CA SER A 38 12.59 33.41 2.12
C SER A 38 12.51 34.09 3.51
N PRO A 39 12.98 35.34 3.66
CA PRO A 39 13.51 36.24 2.62
C PRO A 39 15.02 36.10 2.36
N LEU A 40 15.47 36.43 1.14
CA LEU A 40 16.88 36.47 0.77
C LEU A 40 17.52 37.82 1.13
N SER A 41 18.71 37.74 1.71
CA SER A 41 19.65 38.85 1.85
C SER A 41 21.01 38.41 1.28
N TRP A 42 21.55 39.14 0.29
CA TRP A 42 22.72 38.72 -0.49
C TRP A 42 23.94 38.34 0.36
N GLY A 43 24.21 39.09 1.42
CA GLY A 43 25.39 38.89 2.28
C GLY A 43 25.38 37.59 3.07
N SER A 44 24.20 37.06 3.38
CA SER A 44 24.02 35.82 4.16
C SER A 44 23.43 34.67 3.35
N ALA A 45 23.08 34.91 2.08
CA ALA A 45 22.53 33.89 1.19
C ALA A 45 23.60 32.85 0.82
N GLN A 46 23.16 31.61 0.63
CA GLN A 46 24.03 30.49 0.35
C GLN A 46 24.37 30.43 -1.14
N ASP A 47 25.63 30.12 -1.46
CA ASP A 47 26.03 29.80 -2.82
C ASP A 47 25.41 28.45 -3.25
N VAL A 48 25.02 28.36 -4.52
CA VAL A 48 24.58 27.08 -5.09
C VAL A 48 25.78 26.14 -5.23
N THR A 49 25.74 25.01 -4.52
CA THR A 49 26.79 23.98 -4.50
C THR A 49 26.41 22.70 -5.26
N SER A 50 25.15 22.55 -5.66
CA SER A 50 24.63 21.38 -6.36
C SER A 50 23.65 21.76 -7.47
N GLY A 51 23.78 21.11 -8.64
CA GLY A 51 23.03 21.43 -9.85
C GLY A 51 23.84 22.24 -10.87
N THR A 52 23.18 22.70 -11.93
CA THR A 52 23.84 23.41 -13.04
C THR A 52 23.98 24.91 -12.80
N CYS A 53 23.29 25.47 -11.78
CA CYS A 53 23.56 26.83 -11.28
C CYS A 53 24.78 26.90 -10.34
N LEU A 54 25.51 25.79 -10.16
CA LEU A 54 26.72 25.71 -9.34
C LEU A 54 27.68 26.87 -9.65
N VAL A 55 28.14 27.55 -8.59
CA VAL A 55 29.16 28.58 -8.70
C VAL A 55 30.53 27.94 -9.00
N SER A 56 31.34 28.41 -9.94
CA SER A 56 31.18 29.57 -10.85
C SER A 56 30.61 29.17 -12.20
N MET A 57 29.36 29.50 -12.47
CA MET A 57 28.68 29.13 -13.71
C MET A 57 29.20 29.99 -14.87
N THR A 58 29.94 29.40 -15.80
CA THR A 58 30.56 30.14 -16.92
C THR A 58 29.54 30.43 -18.03
N GLY A 59 29.42 31.69 -18.44
CA GLY A 59 28.62 32.14 -19.58
C GLY A 59 29.12 31.60 -20.92
N THR A 60 28.23 31.60 -21.91
CA THR A 60 28.49 31.04 -23.24
C THR A 60 28.24 32.04 -24.37
N THR A 61 27.07 32.68 -24.40
CA THR A 61 26.63 33.54 -25.49
C THR A 61 25.85 34.74 -24.93
N ILE A 62 26.42 35.94 -25.07
CA ILE A 62 25.79 37.19 -24.63
C ILE A 62 24.42 37.36 -25.32
N GLY A 63 23.39 37.71 -24.55
CA GLY A 63 22.03 37.92 -25.03
C GLY A 63 21.20 36.63 -25.16
N ALA A 64 21.80 35.46 -25.00
CA ALA A 64 21.06 34.20 -25.02
C ALA A 64 20.30 33.99 -23.71
N ARG A 65 19.09 33.43 -23.81
CA ARG A 65 18.35 32.97 -22.63
C ARG A 65 19.03 31.70 -22.10
N ARG A 66 19.40 31.73 -20.82
CA ARG A 66 19.99 30.60 -20.10
C ARG A 66 19.03 30.07 -19.05
N THR A 67 19.04 28.75 -18.90
CA THR A 67 18.41 28.04 -17.78
C THR A 67 19.46 27.31 -16.96
N CYS A 68 19.30 27.29 -15.64
CA CYS A 68 20.11 26.46 -14.76
C CYS A 68 19.26 25.96 -13.59
N THR A 69 19.69 24.88 -12.94
CA THR A 69 18.94 24.23 -11.86
C THR A 69 19.74 24.26 -10.55
N VAL A 70 19.06 24.60 -9.46
CA VAL A 70 19.52 24.47 -8.08
C VAL A 70 18.92 23.16 -7.52
N LEU A 71 19.77 22.24 -7.05
CA LEU A 71 19.37 20.94 -6.49
C LEU A 71 19.55 20.90 -4.97
N GLY A 72 18.90 19.92 -4.32
CA GLY A 72 19.08 19.64 -2.89
C GLY A 72 18.26 20.55 -1.97
N LEU A 73 17.18 21.12 -2.48
CA LEU A 73 16.26 21.95 -1.71
C LEU A 73 15.29 21.09 -0.89
N SER A 74 14.82 21.60 0.25
CA SER A 74 13.80 20.91 1.04
C SER A 74 12.43 21.05 0.39
N ALA A 75 11.61 20.00 0.44
CA ALA A 75 10.25 20.01 -0.08
C ALA A 75 9.33 20.98 0.66
N GLY A 76 8.28 21.46 -0.01
CA GLY A 76 7.26 22.36 0.55
C GLY A 76 7.81 23.69 1.09
N THR A 77 9.00 24.12 0.66
CA THR A 77 9.74 25.23 1.23
C THR A 77 9.86 26.37 0.21
N THR A 78 9.59 27.60 0.65
CA THR A 78 9.75 28.79 -0.19
C THR A 78 11.15 29.33 -0.12
N TYR A 79 11.85 29.31 -1.26
CA TYR A 79 13.18 29.88 -1.43
C TYR A 79 13.12 31.16 -2.27
N GLN A 80 14.02 32.09 -1.96
CA GLN A 80 14.32 33.23 -2.81
C GLN A 80 15.70 33.07 -3.43
N PHE A 81 15.86 33.59 -4.65
CA PHE A 81 17.07 33.50 -5.46
C PHE A 81 17.45 34.87 -6.01
N GLU A 82 18.75 35.11 -6.07
CA GLU A 82 19.35 36.30 -6.68
C GLU A 82 20.65 35.87 -7.36
N LEU A 83 21.08 36.59 -8.39
CA LEU A 83 22.35 36.30 -9.06
C LEU A 83 23.14 37.57 -9.30
N VAL A 84 24.46 37.40 -9.38
CA VAL A 84 25.39 38.44 -9.81
C VAL A 84 26.25 37.92 -10.99
N PRO A 85 26.33 38.67 -12.10
CA PRO A 85 27.32 38.41 -13.13
C PRO A 85 28.69 38.95 -12.69
N PHE A 86 29.76 38.26 -13.05
CA PHE A 86 31.13 38.70 -12.76
C PHE A 86 32.13 38.22 -13.80
N ARG A 87 33.29 38.86 -13.83
CA ARG A 87 34.49 38.38 -14.56
C ARG A 87 35.62 38.10 -13.58
N GLY A 88 36.65 37.38 -14.04
CA GLY A 88 37.76 36.94 -13.19
C GLY A 88 37.44 35.64 -12.45
N THR A 89 38.05 35.48 -11.27
CA THR A 89 37.94 34.32 -10.39
C THR A 89 37.33 34.74 -9.06
N LEU A 90 36.28 34.04 -8.65
CA LEU A 90 35.60 34.31 -7.39
C LEU A 90 36.58 34.22 -6.21
N ASN A 91 36.49 35.15 -5.26
CA ASN A 91 37.38 35.28 -4.09
C ASN A 91 38.85 35.62 -4.38
N LEU A 92 39.20 36.01 -5.61
CA LEU A 92 40.55 36.45 -5.97
C LEU A 92 40.53 37.84 -6.62
N ASP A 93 40.05 37.91 -7.86
CA ASP A 93 40.07 39.09 -8.71
C ASP A 93 38.71 39.37 -9.36
N ALA A 94 37.64 38.84 -8.75
CA ALA A 94 36.29 38.98 -9.27
C ALA A 94 35.85 40.45 -9.33
N VAL A 95 35.43 40.90 -10.52
CA VAL A 95 34.75 42.17 -10.70
C VAL A 95 33.28 41.89 -10.96
N PHE A 96 32.42 42.34 -10.04
CA PHE A 96 30.98 42.10 -10.07
C PHE A 96 30.24 43.18 -10.86
N GLY A 97 29.23 42.74 -11.61
CA GLY A 97 28.18 43.61 -12.15
C GLY A 97 27.09 43.89 -11.12
N ALA A 98 25.97 44.43 -11.60
CA ALA A 98 24.80 44.66 -10.74
C ALA A 98 24.09 43.35 -10.39
N LEU A 99 23.57 43.28 -9.15
CA LEU A 99 22.65 42.22 -8.73
C LEU A 99 21.41 42.16 -9.62
N SER A 100 20.83 40.98 -9.73
CA SER A 100 19.54 40.80 -10.38
C SER A 100 18.38 41.28 -9.52
N ASN A 101 17.16 41.20 -10.05
CA ASN A 101 15.98 41.14 -9.19
C ASN A 101 16.01 39.85 -8.34
N VAL A 102 15.34 39.89 -7.17
CA VAL A 102 15.07 38.68 -6.38
C VAL A 102 13.84 37.98 -6.95
N VAL A 103 13.90 36.66 -7.06
CA VAL A 103 12.76 35.82 -7.46
C VAL A 103 12.44 34.80 -6.38
N SER A 104 11.15 34.50 -6.18
CA SER A 104 10.68 33.51 -5.23
C SER A 104 10.23 32.23 -5.95
N GLY A 105 10.59 31.07 -5.42
CA GLY A 105 10.14 29.76 -5.88
C GLY A 105 9.85 28.84 -4.69
N THR A 106 8.66 28.24 -4.67
CA THR A 106 8.26 27.27 -3.64
C THR A 106 8.45 25.87 -4.19
N THR A 107 9.29 25.05 -3.54
CA THR A 107 9.38 23.62 -3.87
C THR A 107 8.05 22.96 -3.56
N THR A 108 7.65 22.00 -4.39
CA THR A 108 6.40 21.28 -4.15
C THR A 108 6.53 20.49 -2.85
N SER A 109 5.46 20.39 -2.06
CA SER A 109 5.42 19.44 -0.95
C SER A 109 5.69 18.05 -1.52
N GLY A 110 6.55 17.28 -0.86
CA GLY A 110 6.85 15.89 -1.23
C GLY A 110 5.62 15.03 -1.01
N THR A 111 4.69 15.11 -1.95
CA THR A 111 3.65 14.13 -2.20
C THR A 111 3.97 13.58 -3.57
N VAL A 112 4.35 12.30 -3.63
CA VAL A 112 4.51 11.58 -4.90
C VAL A 112 3.23 11.79 -5.72
N ALA A 113 3.33 12.53 -6.83
CA ALA A 113 2.26 12.60 -7.82
C ALA A 113 2.42 11.40 -8.77
N PRO A 114 1.33 10.68 -9.11
CA PRO A 114 1.40 9.54 -10.02
C PRO A 114 1.69 9.98 -11.47
N PRO A 115 2.21 9.09 -12.34
CA PRO A 115 2.51 9.38 -13.76
C PRO A 115 1.22 9.69 -14.56
N PRO A 116 1.31 10.21 -15.81
CA PRO A 116 0.12 10.44 -16.67
C PRO A 116 -0.74 9.18 -16.75
N PRO A 117 -2.07 9.29 -16.97
CA PRO A 117 -2.91 8.12 -17.05
C PRO A 117 -2.38 7.27 -18.19
N LEU A 118 -1.86 6.10 -17.83
CA LEU A 118 -1.78 4.97 -18.73
C LEU A 118 -3.18 4.80 -19.36
N PRO A 119 -3.32 4.21 -20.57
CA PRO A 119 -4.62 3.65 -20.96
C PRO A 119 -5.17 2.94 -19.72
N PRO A 120 -6.47 3.15 -19.41
CA PRO A 120 -7.03 2.77 -18.12
C PRO A 120 -6.42 1.44 -17.73
N PRO A 121 -5.74 1.35 -16.57
CA PRO A 121 -5.10 0.10 -16.18
C PRO A 121 -6.14 -0.98 -16.44
N PRO A 122 -5.77 -2.14 -17.06
CA PRO A 122 -6.69 -3.26 -17.03
C PRO A 122 -7.19 -3.30 -15.58
N PRO A 123 -8.52 -3.38 -15.34
CA PRO A 123 -9.07 -3.36 -13.99
C PRO A 123 -8.11 -4.17 -13.11
N PRO A 124 -7.62 -3.63 -11.96
CA PRO A 124 -6.60 -4.31 -11.14
C PRO A 124 -7.02 -5.75 -11.14
N PRO A 125 -6.20 -6.70 -11.67
CA PRO A 125 -6.73 -7.96 -12.18
C PRO A 125 -7.78 -8.36 -11.18
N SER A 126 -9.05 -8.27 -11.60
CA SER A 126 -10.08 -8.94 -10.82
C SER A 126 -9.45 -10.31 -10.78
N THR A 127 -9.09 -10.78 -9.58
CA THR A 127 -8.72 -12.16 -9.30
C THR A 127 -9.45 -12.94 -10.37
N PRO A 128 -8.76 -13.47 -11.40
CA PRO A 128 -9.49 -13.86 -12.59
C PRO A 128 -10.56 -14.81 -12.09
N SER A 129 -11.82 -14.46 -12.31
CA SER A 129 -12.92 -15.35 -11.98
C SER A 129 -12.60 -16.64 -12.73
N GLY A 130 -12.17 -17.69 -12.01
CA GLY A 130 -11.65 -18.93 -12.58
C GLY A 130 -10.17 -19.30 -12.36
N ASP A 131 -9.39 -18.60 -11.53
CA ASP A 131 -7.97 -18.97 -11.23
C ASP A 131 -7.76 -19.74 -9.91
N TRP A 132 -8.84 -20.05 -9.20
CA TRP A 132 -8.78 -20.96 -8.05
C TRP A 132 -8.53 -22.39 -8.55
N THR A 133 -7.35 -22.93 -8.26
CA THR A 133 -6.89 -24.28 -8.64
C THR A 133 -7.96 -25.36 -8.46
N HIS A 134 -8.78 -25.25 -7.41
CA HIS A 134 -9.76 -26.26 -7.03
C HIS A 134 -11.22 -25.82 -7.21
N GLU A 135 -11.48 -24.66 -7.82
CA GLU A 135 -12.85 -24.22 -8.11
C GLU A 135 -13.51 -25.16 -9.13
N PRO A 136 -14.67 -25.76 -8.82
CA PRO A 136 -15.33 -26.65 -9.76
C PRO A 136 -15.86 -25.89 -10.99
N SER A 137 -15.72 -26.50 -12.17
CA SER A 137 -16.28 -25.97 -13.40
C SER A 137 -17.80 -25.79 -13.30
N GLY A 138 -18.31 -24.67 -13.82
CA GLY A 138 -19.76 -24.38 -13.85
C GLY A 138 -20.28 -23.63 -12.63
N PHE A 139 -19.41 -23.28 -11.68
CA PHE A 139 -19.76 -22.37 -10.59
C PHE A 139 -19.94 -20.94 -11.11
N THR A 140 -20.76 -20.17 -10.41
CA THR A 140 -21.00 -18.76 -10.70
C THR A 140 -20.49 -17.95 -9.52
N VAL A 141 -19.59 -17.00 -9.78
CA VAL A 141 -19.11 -16.08 -8.76
C VAL A 141 -20.28 -15.25 -8.23
N ILE A 142 -20.51 -15.31 -6.92
CA ILE A 142 -21.54 -14.52 -6.22
C ILE A 142 -20.94 -13.38 -5.41
N GLN A 143 -19.65 -13.47 -5.06
CA GLN A 143 -18.89 -12.41 -4.43
C GLN A 143 -17.40 -12.54 -4.73
N GLU A 144 -16.76 -11.40 -4.95
CA GLU A 144 -15.32 -11.23 -5.11
C GLU A 144 -14.95 -9.89 -4.48
N GLU A 145 -14.18 -9.91 -3.38
CA GLU A 145 -13.82 -8.70 -2.64
C GLU A 145 -12.30 -8.63 -2.48
N GLY A 146 -11.72 -7.57 -3.03
CA GLY A 146 -10.35 -7.15 -2.76
C GLY A 146 -10.33 -5.87 -1.92
N TRP A 147 -9.25 -5.66 -1.17
CA TRP A 147 -9.20 -4.59 -0.16
C TRP A 147 -8.40 -3.35 -0.60
N GLU A 148 -7.97 -3.28 -1.86
CA GLU A 148 -7.15 -2.18 -2.41
C GLU A 148 -7.84 -0.81 -2.35
N SER A 149 -9.17 -0.78 -2.30
CA SER A 149 -9.95 0.44 -2.10
C SER A 149 -9.71 1.09 -0.73
N GLY A 150 -9.18 0.35 0.25
CA GLY A 150 -8.99 0.79 1.62
C GLY A 150 -10.29 0.86 2.44
N VAL A 151 -11.41 0.34 1.92
CA VAL A 151 -12.71 0.36 2.59
C VAL A 151 -13.31 -1.04 2.66
N LEU A 152 -14.20 -1.28 3.63
CA LEU A 152 -14.82 -2.58 3.89
C LEU A 152 -15.96 -2.96 2.92
N GLY A 153 -16.38 -2.04 2.05
CA GLY A 153 -17.51 -2.25 1.14
C GLY A 153 -18.81 -2.54 1.88
N ASN A 154 -19.49 -3.61 1.49
CA ASN A 154 -20.81 -4.01 2.00
C ASN A 154 -20.74 -4.98 3.20
N TYR A 155 -19.57 -5.18 3.80
CA TYR A 155 -19.43 -6.04 4.97
C TYR A 155 -19.99 -5.35 6.22
N ALA A 156 -20.92 -6.03 6.89
CA ALA A 156 -21.41 -5.65 8.20
C ALA A 156 -20.42 -6.11 9.28
N LEU A 157 -20.23 -5.31 10.32
CA LEU A 157 -19.26 -5.59 11.37
C LEU A 157 -19.97 -5.90 12.67
N TYR A 158 -19.55 -6.98 13.34
CA TYR A 158 -20.16 -7.45 14.58
C TYR A 158 -19.09 -7.64 15.67
N ASP A 159 -19.51 -7.39 16.91
CA ASP A 159 -18.71 -7.62 18.12
C ASP A 159 -17.31 -6.98 18.07
N ILE A 160 -17.22 -5.78 17.48
CA ILE A 160 -16.01 -4.96 17.48
C ILE A 160 -15.83 -4.32 18.86
N SER A 161 -14.61 -4.38 19.36
CA SER A 161 -14.19 -3.68 20.57
C SER A 161 -12.85 -2.99 20.34
N ALA A 162 -12.45 -2.12 21.27
CA ALA A 162 -11.17 -1.43 21.16
C ALA A 162 -9.97 -2.40 21.14
N ASP A 163 -10.11 -3.58 21.76
CA ASP A 163 -9.11 -4.64 21.75
C ASP A 163 -9.25 -5.59 20.54
N LYS A 164 -10.36 -5.53 19.80
CA LYS A 164 -10.61 -6.32 18.60
C LYS A 164 -11.08 -5.46 17.42
N PRO A 165 -10.25 -4.53 16.91
CA PRO A 165 -10.64 -3.66 15.81
C PRO A 165 -10.76 -4.45 14.50
N ILE A 166 -11.67 -4.03 13.61
CA ILE A 166 -11.71 -4.50 12.23
C ILE A 166 -11.41 -3.31 11.31
N THR A 167 -10.35 -3.42 10.52
CA THR A 167 -9.89 -2.36 9.62
C THR A 167 -9.40 -2.93 8.29
N VAL A 168 -9.25 -2.08 7.28
CA VAL A 168 -8.49 -2.41 6.07
C VAL A 168 -7.14 -1.74 6.19
N GLU A 169 -6.08 -2.54 6.23
CA GLU A 169 -4.72 -2.09 6.54
C GLU A 169 -3.77 -2.35 5.38
N ASN A 170 -2.61 -1.68 5.40
CA ASN A 170 -1.53 -2.01 4.51
C ASN A 170 -0.93 -3.38 4.88
N VAL A 171 -0.75 -4.24 3.89
CA VAL A 171 -0.13 -5.56 4.04
C VAL A 171 1.15 -5.66 3.21
N ALA A 172 2.00 -6.60 3.58
CA ALA A 172 3.20 -6.93 2.83
C ALA A 172 3.25 -8.44 2.57
N GLY A 173 3.90 -8.82 1.46
CA GLY A 173 4.12 -10.22 1.11
C GLY A 173 2.86 -10.98 0.67
N SER A 174 1.77 -10.30 0.29
CA SER A 174 0.60 -10.95 -0.32
C SER A 174 1.04 -11.79 -1.53
N LEU A 175 0.48 -13.00 -1.66
CA LEU A 175 0.73 -13.90 -2.78
C LEU A 175 0.18 -13.35 -4.11
N LEU A 176 -0.77 -12.42 -4.04
CA LEU A 176 -1.38 -11.76 -5.20
C LEU A 176 -0.73 -10.41 -5.54
N GLY A 177 0.27 -9.96 -4.76
CA GLY A 177 0.89 -8.65 -4.94
C GLY A 177 0.02 -7.48 -4.43
N GLU A 178 -1.00 -7.78 -3.63
CA GLU A 178 -1.85 -6.78 -2.99
C GLU A 178 -1.08 -5.97 -1.93
N SER A 179 -1.46 -4.70 -1.81
CA SER A 179 -0.93 -3.73 -0.85
C SER A 179 -1.84 -3.52 0.35
N LYS A 180 -3.11 -3.97 0.28
CA LYS A 180 -4.09 -3.86 1.37
C LYS A 180 -4.84 -5.16 1.64
N GLY A 181 -5.25 -5.35 2.89
CA GLY A 181 -6.04 -6.50 3.32
C GLY A 181 -6.96 -6.18 4.48
N LEU A 182 -8.06 -6.93 4.61
CA LEU A 182 -8.88 -6.95 5.82
C LEU A 182 -8.04 -7.44 7.00
N GLN A 183 -8.02 -6.68 8.09
CA GLN A 183 -7.39 -7.05 9.34
C GLN A 183 -8.44 -7.09 10.45
N ILE A 184 -8.49 -8.23 11.15
CA ILE A 184 -9.14 -8.33 12.46
C ILE A 184 -8.03 -8.35 13.51
N GLY A 185 -7.93 -7.27 14.28
CA GLY A 185 -6.99 -7.16 15.39
C GLY A 185 -7.45 -8.01 16.56
N TYR A 186 -6.48 -8.62 17.25
CA TYR A 186 -6.67 -9.21 18.58
C TYR A 186 -5.51 -8.74 19.44
N LEU A 187 -5.74 -7.65 20.17
CA LEU A 187 -4.70 -6.99 20.97
C LEU A 187 -4.36 -7.83 22.22
N PRO A 188 -3.15 -7.65 22.79
CA PRO A 188 -2.77 -8.38 24.00
C PRO A 188 -3.81 -8.22 25.12
N GLY A 189 -4.27 -9.35 25.67
CA GLY A 189 -5.28 -9.38 26.72
C GLY A 189 -6.72 -9.46 26.24
N SER A 190 -6.97 -9.48 24.92
CA SER A 190 -8.31 -9.73 24.38
C SER A 190 -8.92 -11.02 24.94
N PRO A 191 -10.11 -10.98 25.54
CA PRO A 191 -10.75 -12.17 26.08
C PRO A 191 -11.23 -13.07 24.93
N GLY A 192 -11.13 -14.39 25.14
CA GLY A 192 -11.80 -15.36 24.28
C GLY A 192 -13.32 -15.24 24.34
N GLY A 193 -14.00 -15.76 23.32
CA GLY A 193 -15.46 -15.65 23.20
C GLY A 193 -15.94 -14.34 22.57
N GLY A 194 -17.24 -14.26 22.30
CA GLY A 194 -17.89 -13.11 21.63
C GLY A 194 -17.86 -13.18 20.11
N GLY A 195 -16.70 -13.47 19.51
CA GLY A 195 -16.57 -13.64 18.05
C GLY A 195 -16.66 -12.33 17.26
N THR A 196 -15.56 -11.59 17.17
CA THR A 196 -15.46 -10.40 16.30
C THR A 196 -15.39 -10.83 14.83
N GLU A 197 -16.27 -10.28 13.99
CA GLU A 197 -16.41 -10.71 12.59
C GLU A 197 -16.75 -9.56 11.64
N ALA A 198 -16.21 -9.66 10.41
CA ALA A 198 -16.73 -8.96 9.25
C ALA A 198 -17.60 -9.96 8.47
N ARG A 199 -18.87 -9.61 8.26
CA ARG A 199 -19.87 -10.49 7.66
C ARG A 199 -20.38 -9.91 6.35
N TRP A 200 -20.41 -10.76 5.33
CA TRP A 200 -21.15 -10.49 4.12
C TRP A 200 -22.34 -11.46 4.03
N ASP A 201 -23.55 -10.91 4.03
CA ASP A 201 -24.77 -11.70 3.94
C ASP A 201 -25.05 -12.08 2.48
N ILE A 202 -25.05 -13.38 2.19
CA ILE A 202 -25.37 -13.88 0.84
C ILE A 202 -26.81 -13.47 0.50
N PRO A 203 -27.03 -12.69 -0.59
CA PRO A 203 -28.36 -12.30 -1.04
C PRO A 203 -29.27 -13.52 -1.21
N SER A 204 -30.53 -13.41 -0.80
CA SER A 204 -31.47 -14.55 -0.78
C SER A 204 -31.57 -15.29 -2.11
N ALA A 205 -31.53 -14.57 -3.24
CA ALA A 205 -31.55 -15.14 -4.58
C ALA A 205 -30.27 -15.94 -4.97
N GLN A 206 -29.16 -15.69 -4.28
CA GLN A 206 -27.85 -16.30 -4.51
C GLN A 206 -27.48 -17.39 -3.50
N ARG A 207 -28.29 -17.63 -2.47
CA ARG A 207 -28.04 -18.70 -1.50
C ARG A 207 -28.07 -20.06 -2.20
N ARG A 208 -27.07 -20.90 -1.93
CA ARG A 208 -26.90 -22.24 -2.52
C ARG A 208 -26.53 -23.25 -1.43
N TYR A 209 -26.82 -24.51 -1.69
CA TYR A 209 -26.38 -25.64 -0.88
C TYR A 209 -24.97 -26.10 -1.24
N GLU A 210 -24.43 -25.63 -2.36
CA GLU A 210 -23.11 -26.00 -2.87
C GLU A 210 -22.33 -24.71 -3.13
N LEU A 211 -21.20 -24.56 -2.46
CA LEU A 211 -20.39 -23.35 -2.42
C LEU A 211 -18.90 -23.69 -2.54
N PHE A 212 -18.18 -22.78 -3.20
CA PHE A 212 -16.73 -22.75 -3.22
C PHE A 212 -16.29 -21.39 -2.66
N VAL A 213 -15.28 -21.39 -1.80
CA VAL A 213 -14.70 -20.19 -1.19
C VAL A 213 -13.19 -20.28 -1.29
N GLY A 214 -12.57 -19.30 -1.92
CA GLY A 214 -11.13 -19.11 -1.91
C GLY A 214 -10.77 -17.83 -1.18
N TYR A 215 -9.72 -17.87 -0.35
CA TYR A 215 -9.16 -16.68 0.29
C TYR A 215 -7.70 -16.87 0.64
N TYR A 216 -7.00 -15.76 0.86
CA TYR A 216 -5.65 -15.73 1.39
C TYR A 216 -5.67 -15.25 2.83
N VAL A 217 -4.90 -15.91 3.70
CA VAL A 217 -4.86 -15.58 5.14
C VAL A 217 -3.44 -15.61 5.68
N GLN A 218 -3.16 -14.69 6.59
CA GLN A 218 -1.95 -14.65 7.39
C GLN A 218 -2.32 -14.32 8.84
N VAL A 219 -1.65 -14.96 9.79
CA VAL A 219 -1.52 -14.43 11.15
C VAL A 219 -0.12 -13.86 11.33
N ASN A 220 0.02 -12.73 12.03
CA ASN A 220 1.32 -12.08 12.18
C ASN A 220 2.36 -12.99 12.89
N PRO A 221 3.68 -12.73 12.76
CA PRO A 221 4.72 -13.57 13.35
C PRO A 221 4.61 -13.77 14.88
N GLN A 222 4.00 -12.81 15.57
CA GLN A 222 3.86 -12.77 17.02
C GLN A 222 2.55 -13.39 17.52
N TRP A 223 1.69 -13.86 16.62
CA TRP A 223 0.36 -14.36 16.94
C TRP A 223 0.43 -15.44 18.03
N GLN A 224 -0.39 -15.27 19.06
CA GLN A 224 -0.56 -16.25 20.12
C GLN A 224 -1.91 -16.91 19.96
N GLY A 225 -1.91 -18.23 19.73
CA GLY A 225 -3.14 -18.99 19.68
C GLY A 225 -3.88 -18.89 21.01
N HIS A 226 -5.21 -18.77 20.98
CA HIS A 226 -6.00 -18.72 22.19
C HIS A 226 -5.80 -19.98 23.05
N SER A 227 -5.95 -19.88 24.38
CA SER A 227 -5.70 -21.00 25.30
C SER A 227 -6.63 -22.19 25.09
N SER A 228 -7.80 -21.98 24.48
CA SER A 228 -8.72 -23.05 24.07
C SER A 228 -8.25 -23.82 22.83
N GLY A 229 -7.22 -23.34 22.13
CA GLY A 229 -6.77 -23.87 20.85
C GLY A 229 -7.55 -23.33 19.64
N ILE A 230 -8.64 -22.60 19.84
CA ILE A 230 -9.57 -22.21 18.77
C ILE A 230 -9.21 -20.81 18.26
N ASN A 231 -8.84 -20.71 16.99
CA ASN A 231 -8.60 -19.43 16.30
C ASN A 231 -9.33 -19.44 14.95
N LYS A 232 -10.57 -18.94 14.96
CA LYS A 232 -11.48 -19.03 13.81
C LYS A 232 -11.04 -18.08 12.69
N MET A 233 -11.09 -18.56 11.45
CA MET A 233 -10.78 -17.77 10.26
C MET A 233 -12.04 -17.30 9.54
N ILE A 234 -12.93 -18.24 9.18
CA ILE A 234 -14.15 -17.95 8.43
C ILE A 234 -15.30 -18.86 8.87
N PHE A 235 -16.52 -18.33 8.79
CA PHE A 235 -17.78 -19.04 9.02
C PHE A 235 -18.59 -19.12 7.73
N LEU A 236 -19.18 -20.28 7.48
CA LEU A 236 -20.26 -20.47 6.51
C LEU A 236 -21.53 -20.82 7.28
N ALA A 237 -22.35 -19.80 7.52
CA ALA A 237 -23.61 -19.93 8.26
C ALA A 237 -24.76 -20.31 7.33
N ASP A 238 -25.67 -21.17 7.79
CA ASP A 238 -26.86 -21.57 7.02
C ASP A 238 -28.00 -20.54 7.07
N GLY A 239 -27.86 -19.50 7.90
CA GLY A 239 -28.82 -18.41 8.04
C GLY A 239 -30.07 -18.77 8.86
N GLY A 240 -30.04 -19.84 9.65
CA GLY A 240 -31.13 -20.24 10.55
C GLY A 240 -31.48 -19.17 11.59
N SER A 241 -32.77 -18.94 11.83
CA SER A 241 -33.27 -17.84 12.67
C SER A 241 -33.45 -18.16 14.16
N SER A 242 -33.23 -19.40 14.60
CA SER A 242 -33.51 -19.82 15.99
C SER A 242 -32.30 -20.38 16.74
N THR A 243 -31.28 -20.86 16.05
CA THR A 243 -30.04 -21.40 16.62
C THR A 243 -28.89 -21.13 15.67
N PHE A 244 -27.76 -20.64 16.18
CA PHE A 244 -26.55 -20.47 15.38
C PHE A 244 -26.12 -21.82 14.80
N SER A 245 -26.09 -21.90 13.48
CA SER A 245 -25.75 -23.09 12.71
C SER A 245 -24.79 -22.68 11.61
N ALA A 246 -23.57 -23.17 11.72
CA ALA A 246 -22.49 -22.85 10.80
C ALA A 246 -21.50 -24.00 10.73
N MET A 247 -20.73 -23.99 9.65
CA MET A 247 -19.40 -24.58 9.63
C MET A 247 -18.37 -23.48 9.78
N TRP A 248 -17.31 -23.68 10.56
CA TRP A 248 -16.18 -22.77 10.56
C TRP A 248 -14.86 -23.50 10.43
N TYR A 249 -13.91 -22.74 9.90
CA TYR A 249 -12.58 -23.20 9.56
C TYR A 249 -11.62 -22.41 10.44
N GLU A 250 -10.75 -23.10 11.16
CA GLU A 250 -9.91 -22.51 12.19
C GLU A 250 -8.46 -22.97 12.10
N MET A 251 -7.58 -22.10 12.58
CA MET A 251 -6.20 -22.43 12.92
C MET A 251 -6.21 -22.99 14.34
N HIS A 252 -6.07 -24.31 14.50
CA HIS A 252 -6.08 -24.95 15.79
C HIS A 252 -4.70 -24.97 16.44
N GLY A 253 -4.56 -24.36 17.61
CA GLY A 253 -3.32 -24.30 18.39
C GLY A 253 -3.33 -23.18 19.43
N SER A 254 -2.53 -23.33 20.47
CA SER A 254 -2.46 -22.39 21.61
C SER A 254 -1.07 -21.81 21.82
N GLY A 255 -1.00 -20.57 22.29
CA GLY A 255 0.24 -19.83 22.47
C GLY A 255 1.10 -19.82 21.21
N SER A 256 2.36 -20.25 21.33
CA SER A 256 3.31 -20.36 20.22
C SER A 256 3.32 -21.74 19.54
N ALA A 257 2.42 -22.66 19.91
CA ALA A 257 2.35 -23.98 19.30
C ALA A 257 2.04 -23.90 17.78
N PRO A 258 2.36 -24.95 17.01
CA PRO A 258 1.92 -25.05 15.61
C PRO A 258 0.41 -24.82 15.48
N LEU A 259 0.02 -24.23 14.36
CA LEU A 259 -1.37 -23.95 14.02
C LEU A 259 -1.78 -24.90 12.91
N SER A 260 -2.57 -25.93 13.21
CA SER A 260 -3.06 -26.88 12.20
C SER A 260 -4.44 -26.49 11.66
N LEU A 261 -4.86 -27.06 10.54
CA LEU A 261 -6.23 -26.89 10.08
C LEU A 261 -7.19 -27.68 10.96
N TYR A 262 -8.29 -27.06 11.37
CA TYR A 262 -9.43 -27.77 11.96
C TYR A 262 -10.73 -27.19 11.43
N VAL A 263 -11.74 -28.03 11.25
CA VAL A 263 -13.07 -27.62 10.78
C VAL A 263 -14.09 -28.08 11.79
N VAL A 264 -14.98 -27.19 12.19
CA VAL A 264 -16.07 -27.52 13.12
C VAL A 264 -17.40 -27.49 12.38
N ASN A 265 -18.20 -28.52 12.62
CA ASN A 265 -19.57 -28.62 12.15
C ASN A 265 -20.52 -28.39 13.33
N GLN A 266 -21.02 -27.16 13.45
CA GLN A 266 -22.08 -26.83 14.42
C GLN A 266 -23.47 -26.83 13.77
N SER A 267 -23.59 -27.36 12.55
CA SER A 267 -24.88 -27.42 11.83
C SER A 267 -25.72 -28.65 12.23
N GLY A 268 -25.31 -29.39 13.26
CA GLY A 268 -26.04 -30.54 13.80
C GLY A 268 -25.77 -31.87 13.07
N GLY A 269 -24.83 -31.89 12.12
CA GLY A 269 -24.36 -33.09 11.42
C GLY A 269 -23.20 -33.80 12.13
N SER A 270 -22.77 -34.91 11.54
CA SER A 270 -21.58 -35.65 11.97
C SER A 270 -20.60 -35.70 10.80
N PRO A 271 -19.28 -35.60 11.03
CA PRO A 271 -18.63 -35.39 12.32
C PRO A 271 -18.77 -33.94 12.82
N GLY A 272 -18.89 -33.77 14.15
CA GLY A 272 -18.97 -32.43 14.77
C GLY A 272 -17.68 -31.61 14.66
N GLY A 273 -16.55 -32.26 14.34
CA GLY A 273 -15.28 -31.61 14.03
C GLY A 273 -14.37 -32.53 13.21
N MET A 274 -13.51 -31.94 12.40
CA MET A 274 -12.67 -32.61 11.42
C MET A 274 -11.25 -32.09 11.52
N VAL A 275 -10.32 -33.02 11.78
CA VAL A 275 -8.89 -32.84 11.50
C VAL A 275 -8.61 -33.20 10.04
N GLU A 276 -7.42 -32.90 9.57
CA GLU A 276 -6.95 -33.33 8.26
C GLU A 276 -6.97 -34.85 8.13
N ASN A 277 -7.65 -35.36 7.10
CA ASN A 277 -7.74 -36.81 6.83
C ASN A 277 -6.98 -37.23 5.56
N VAL A 278 -6.39 -36.26 4.84
CA VAL A 278 -5.59 -36.51 3.64
C VAL A 278 -4.14 -36.13 3.89
N THR A 279 -3.86 -34.83 4.08
CA THR A 279 -2.50 -34.31 4.33
C THR A 279 -2.54 -33.30 5.46
N PRO A 280 -1.64 -33.38 6.47
CA PRO A 280 -1.54 -32.34 7.50
C PRO A 280 -1.29 -30.96 6.89
N ALA A 281 -2.01 -29.94 7.35
CA ALA A 281 -1.86 -28.56 6.89
C ALA A 281 -1.52 -27.67 8.07
N ASN A 282 -0.44 -26.89 7.97
CA ASN A 282 -0.01 -25.99 9.03
C ASN A 282 0.09 -24.55 8.54
N PHE A 283 -0.43 -23.64 9.36
CA PHE A 283 -0.33 -22.20 9.14
C PHE A 283 0.92 -21.66 9.83
N THR A 284 1.87 -21.21 9.01
CA THR A 284 3.11 -20.59 9.47
C THR A 284 2.86 -19.12 9.78
N ARG A 285 3.19 -18.71 11.00
CA ARG A 285 3.05 -17.31 11.42
C ARG A 285 3.93 -16.40 10.56
N GLY A 286 3.38 -15.27 10.12
CA GLY A 286 4.04 -14.32 9.23
C GLY A 286 4.05 -14.73 7.76
N VAL A 287 3.45 -15.85 7.39
CA VAL A 287 3.37 -16.34 6.01
C VAL A 287 1.93 -16.30 5.54
N TRP A 288 1.73 -15.82 4.30
CA TRP A 288 0.43 -15.88 3.65
C TRP A 288 0.18 -17.29 3.15
N HIS A 289 -1.01 -17.80 3.44
CA HIS A 289 -1.49 -19.11 3.00
C HIS A 289 -2.70 -18.95 2.11
N LYS A 290 -2.76 -19.77 1.06
CA LYS A 290 -3.94 -19.90 0.21
C LYS A 290 -4.86 -20.95 0.82
N VAL A 291 -6.14 -20.64 1.00
CA VAL A 291 -7.15 -21.58 1.49
C VAL A 291 -8.30 -21.66 0.49
N GLU A 292 -8.62 -22.89 0.08
CA GLU A 292 -9.75 -23.18 -0.79
C GLU A 292 -10.68 -24.16 -0.08
N ILE A 293 -11.97 -23.87 -0.08
CA ILE A 293 -13.01 -24.65 0.59
C ILE A 293 -14.09 -24.96 -0.43
N TYR A 294 -14.38 -26.26 -0.60
CA TYR A 294 -15.58 -26.72 -1.29
C TYR A 294 -16.52 -27.34 -0.25
N GLN A 295 -17.76 -26.87 -0.20
CA GLN A 295 -18.77 -27.38 0.71
C GLN A 295 -20.09 -27.62 -0.04
N LYS A 296 -20.66 -28.81 0.15
CA LYS A 296 -21.98 -29.20 -0.34
C LYS A 296 -22.82 -29.75 0.80
N GLN A 297 -23.94 -29.11 1.07
CA GLN A 297 -24.97 -29.63 1.97
C GLN A 297 -25.83 -30.67 1.24
N GLY A 298 -26.26 -31.71 1.95
CA GLY A 298 -27.16 -32.73 1.42
C GLY A 298 -26.81 -34.13 1.91
N SER A 299 -27.21 -35.14 1.14
CA SER A 299 -26.87 -36.54 1.39
C SER A 299 -26.35 -37.17 0.08
N PRO A 300 -25.03 -37.41 -0.04
CA PRO A 300 -23.99 -37.10 0.94
C PRO A 300 -23.69 -35.60 1.04
N GLY A 301 -23.38 -35.13 2.26
CA GLY A 301 -22.72 -33.84 2.45
C GLY A 301 -21.23 -33.98 2.20
N ILE A 302 -20.63 -32.95 1.59
CA ILE A 302 -19.23 -32.99 1.15
C ILE A 302 -18.51 -31.76 1.68
N VAL A 303 -17.31 -31.98 2.23
CA VAL A 303 -16.36 -30.92 2.56
C VAL A 303 -15.01 -31.30 2.02
N ARG A 304 -14.39 -30.37 1.29
CA ARG A 304 -13.00 -30.44 0.89
C ARG A 304 -12.29 -29.14 1.23
N VAL A 305 -11.08 -29.26 1.74
CA VAL A 305 -10.25 -28.11 2.08
C VAL A 305 -8.84 -28.32 1.56
N TRP A 306 -8.33 -27.32 0.87
CA TRP A 306 -6.95 -27.24 0.43
C TRP A 306 -6.26 -26.06 1.10
N VAL A 307 -5.01 -26.27 1.51
CA VAL A 307 -4.12 -25.22 2.02
C VAL A 307 -2.86 -25.24 1.16
N ASP A 308 -2.50 -24.10 0.57
CA ASP A 308 -1.38 -23.96 -0.36
C ASP A 308 -1.40 -25.00 -1.49
N ASP A 309 -2.57 -25.14 -2.11
CA ASP A 309 -2.88 -26.12 -3.17
C ASP A 309 -2.74 -27.60 -2.76
N VAL A 310 -2.55 -27.91 -1.47
CA VAL A 310 -2.47 -29.27 -0.94
C VAL A 310 -3.80 -29.68 -0.30
N LEU A 311 -4.38 -30.79 -0.77
CA LEU A 311 -5.61 -31.35 -0.20
C LEU A 311 -5.36 -31.84 1.24
N ALA A 312 -6.06 -31.20 2.18
CA ALA A 312 -5.95 -31.48 3.61
C ALA A 312 -7.13 -32.31 4.13
N ILE A 313 -8.35 -31.93 3.71
CA ILE A 313 -9.60 -32.59 4.08
C ILE A 313 -10.34 -33.00 2.80
N ASP A 314 -10.80 -34.26 2.73
CA ASP A 314 -11.75 -34.75 1.72
C ASP A 314 -12.73 -35.71 2.39
N ARG A 315 -13.96 -35.24 2.58
CA ARG A 315 -15.03 -35.94 3.29
C ARG A 315 -16.30 -35.89 2.47
N SER A 316 -16.97 -37.02 2.36
CA SER A 316 -18.29 -37.16 1.71
C SER A 316 -19.33 -37.75 2.66
N ASP A 317 -19.13 -37.55 3.96
CA ASP A 317 -19.96 -38.08 5.05
C ASP A 317 -20.30 -37.00 6.09
N VAL A 318 -20.32 -35.73 5.66
CA VAL A 318 -20.52 -34.54 6.52
C VAL A 318 -22.00 -34.16 6.62
#